data_AF-A0A848B299-F1
#
_entry.id   AF-A0A848B299-F1
#
_cell.length_a   1.000
_cell.length_b   1.000
_cell.length_c   1.000
_cell.angle_alpha   90.00
_cell.angle_beta   90.00
_cell.angle_gamma   90.00
#
_symmetry.space_group_name_H-M   'P 1'
#
loop_
_entity.id
_entity.type
_entity.pdbx_description
1 polymer ?
#
loop_
_entity_poly.entity_id
_entity_poly.type
_entity_poly.pdbx_seq_one_letter_code
_entity_poly.pdbx_strand_id
1 'polypeptide(L)'
;MYKKHIVFLIISFILFFLLSFHFNLSFHNGYSAVLTFAGIEFGFLISSLSTLFGKEFTRRLHLEEDKGTIIQQTKLQTLKKYYHYAMLLCLSTACLAVFAELFSSSQIINSLLISSLGINFLITYLLVKLLLIGLEQEADFDS
;
A
#
# COMPACT_ATOMS: atom_id res chain seq x y z
N MET A 1 4.72 -10.71 2.04
CA MET A 1 3.55 -10.24 2.79
C MET A 1 2.98 -11.40 3.58
N TYR A 2 2.63 -11.18 4.84
CA TYR A 2 2.05 -12.23 5.69
C TYR A 2 0.65 -12.60 5.21
N LYS A 3 0.30 -13.89 5.25
CA LYS A 3 -1.04 -14.37 4.84
C LYS A 3 -2.16 -13.64 5.59
N LYS A 4 -1.97 -13.38 6.88
CA LYS A 4 -2.94 -12.62 7.72
C LYS A 4 -3.23 -11.23 7.15
N HIS A 5 -2.19 -10.52 6.69
CA HIS A 5 -2.37 -9.18 6.13
C HIS A 5 -3.04 -9.24 4.75
N ILE A 6 -2.73 -10.25 3.93
CA ILE A 6 -3.42 -10.45 2.64
C ILE A 6 -4.92 -10.68 2.89
N VAL A 7 -5.27 -11.59 3.80
CA VAL A 7 -6.66 -11.87 4.17
C VAL A 7 -7.35 -10.62 4.70
N PHE A 8 -6.68 -9.86 5.58
CA PHE A 8 -7.19 -8.60 6.10
C PHE A 8 -7.46 -7.57 4.99
N LEU A 9 -6.55 -7.41 4.03
CA LEU A 9 -6.75 -6.49 2.89
C LEU A 9 -7.90 -6.94 1.98
N ILE A 10 -8.03 -8.23 1.72
CA ILE A 10 -9.14 -8.76 0.90
C ILE A 10 -10.49 -8.51 1.59
N ILE A 11 -10.59 -8.80 2.89
CA ILE A 11 -11.81 -8.56 3.67
C ILE A 11 -12.14 -7.05 3.67
N SER A 12 -11.13 -6.21 3.90
CA SER A 12 -11.30 -4.75 3.88
C SER A 12 -11.74 -4.24 2.50
N PHE A 13 -11.22 -4.82 1.42
CA PHE A 13 -11.57 -4.45 0.05
C PHE A 13 -13.04 -4.77 -0.23
N ILE A 14 -13.48 -5.98 0.11
CA ILE A 14 -14.88 -6.39 -0.04
C ILE A 14 -15.79 -5.50 0.81
N LEU A 15 -15.38 -5.17 2.04
CA LEU A 15 -16.15 -4.28 2.91
C LEU A 15 -16.32 -2.89 2.31
N PHE A 16 -15.22 -2.24 1.87
CA PHE A 16 -15.30 -0.92 1.23
C PHE A 16 -16.12 -0.97 -0.06
N PHE A 17 -16.02 -2.05 -0.83
CA PHE A 17 -16.77 -2.22 -2.06
C PHE A 17 -18.27 -2.31 -1.79
N LEU A 18 -18.68 -3.18 -0.87
CA LEU A 18 -20.08 -3.37 -0.52
C LEU A 18 -20.69 -2.11 0.10
N LEU A 19 -19.96 -1.43 0.99
CA LEU A 19 -20.43 -0.17 1.57
C LEU A 19 -20.58 0.90 0.48
N SER A 20 -19.57 1.08 -0.36
CA SER A 20 -19.63 2.05 -1.45
C SER A 20 -20.77 1.77 -2.43
N PHE A 21 -20.98 0.50 -2.76
CA PHE A 21 -22.03 0.08 -3.66
C PHE A 21 -23.42 0.27 -3.03
N HIS A 22 -23.59 -0.09 -1.76
CA HIS A 22 -24.86 0.06 -1.04
C HIS A 22 -25.28 1.52 -0.88
N PHE A 23 -24.35 2.41 -0.56
CA PHE A 23 -24.61 3.84 -0.38
C PHE A 23 -24.59 4.65 -1.68
N ASN A 24 -24.38 4.00 -2.84
CA ASN A 24 -24.21 4.66 -4.13
C ASN A 24 -23.20 5.83 -4.10
N LEU A 25 -22.06 5.61 -3.43
CA LEU A 25 -21.01 6.61 -3.37
C LEU A 25 -20.45 6.85 -4.77
N SER A 26 -20.38 8.12 -5.19
CA SER A 26 -19.86 8.51 -6.49
C SER A 26 -18.78 9.59 -6.33
N PHE A 27 -17.74 9.48 -7.15
CA PHE A 27 -16.69 10.48 -7.24
C PHE A 27 -17.04 11.50 -8.33
N HIS A 28 -18.09 12.30 -8.12
CA HIS A 28 -18.36 13.38 -9.07
C HIS A 28 -17.23 14.42 -8.98
N ASN A 29 -16.44 14.57 -10.06
CA ASN A 29 -15.25 15.43 -10.15
C ASN A 29 -14.11 15.10 -9.17
N GLY A 30 -14.10 13.89 -8.58
CA GLY A 30 -13.10 13.48 -7.59
C GLY A 30 -11.84 12.82 -8.16
N TYR A 31 -11.81 12.46 -9.45
CA TYR A 31 -10.73 11.65 -10.04
C TYR A 31 -9.36 12.33 -9.99
N SER A 32 -9.31 13.65 -10.15
CA SER A 32 -8.08 14.43 -9.99
C SER A 32 -7.49 14.31 -8.57
N ALA A 33 -8.34 14.28 -7.54
CA ALA A 33 -7.89 14.08 -6.16
C ALA A 33 -7.36 12.66 -5.94
N VAL A 34 -7.97 11.65 -6.59
CA VAL A 34 -7.48 10.27 -6.57
C VAL A 34 -6.10 10.15 -7.23
N LEU A 35 -5.90 10.79 -8.37
CA LEU A 35 -4.60 10.84 -9.05
C LEU A 35 -3.55 11.58 -8.22
N THR A 36 -3.94 12.67 -7.56
CA THR A 36 -3.06 13.43 -6.66
C THR A 36 -2.62 12.56 -5.49
N PHE A 37 -3.57 11.85 -4.85
CA PHE A 37 -3.26 10.91 -3.79
C PHE A 37 -2.31 9.81 -4.25
N ALA A 38 -2.57 9.18 -5.40
CA ALA A 38 -1.70 8.15 -5.96
C ALA A 38 -0.29 8.70 -6.26
N GLY A 39 -0.18 9.94 -6.74
CA GLY A 39 1.11 10.60 -6.96
C GLY A 39 1.91 10.81 -5.67
N ILE A 40 1.25 11.27 -4.59
CA ILE A 40 1.85 11.44 -3.27
C ILE A 40 2.28 10.07 -2.71
N GLU A 41 1.41 9.07 -2.77
CA GLU A 41 1.68 7.71 -2.32
C GLU A 41 2.89 7.12 -3.06
N PHE A 42 2.92 7.24 -4.39
CA PHE A 42 4.03 6.77 -5.20
C PHE A 42 5.36 7.45 -4.84
N GLY A 43 5.34 8.77 -4.64
CA GLY A 43 6.48 9.54 -4.16
C GLY A 43 6.97 9.03 -2.81
N PHE A 44 6.06 8.84 -1.85
CA PHE A 44 6.37 8.25 -0.55
C PHE A 44 6.99 6.85 -0.67
N LEU A 45 6.45 5.98 -1.53
CA LEU A 45 6.97 4.63 -1.73
C LEU A 45 8.41 4.66 -2.24
N ILE A 46 8.73 5.51 -3.21
CA ILE A 46 10.09 5.66 -3.73
C ILE A 46 11.04 6.23 -2.68
N SER A 47 10.64 7.32 -2.01
CA SER A 47 11.48 7.97 -1.00
C SER A 47 11.75 7.08 0.20
N SER A 48 10.73 6.37 0.71
CA SER A 48 10.89 5.44 1.82
C SER A 48 11.78 4.27 1.45
N LEU A 49 11.62 3.73 0.24
CA LEU A 49 12.48 2.67 -0.28
C LEU A 49 13.94 3.14 -0.39
N SER A 50 14.19 4.33 -0.93
CA SER A 50 15.53 4.93 -1.00
C SER A 50 16.13 5.21 0.37
N THR A 51 15.31 5.57 1.35
CA THR A 51 15.77 5.85 2.73
C THR A 51 16.16 4.56 3.45
N LEU A 52 15.48 3.45 3.16
CA LEU A 52 15.77 2.15 3.73
C LEU A 52 17.00 1.52 3.08
N PHE A 53 17.14 1.61 1.75
CA PHE A 53 18.30 1.09 1.04
C PHE A 53 19.58 1.86 1.40
N GLY A 54 20.55 1.15 1.98
CA GLY A 54 21.84 1.73 2.40
C GLY A 54 21.99 1.93 3.90
N LYS A 55 20.93 1.71 4.69
CA LYS A 55 20.98 1.75 6.16
C LYS A 55 21.34 0.39 6.77
N GLU A 56 21.88 0.44 7.98
CA GLU A 56 22.26 -0.74 8.75
C GLU A 56 21.04 -1.60 9.08
N PHE A 57 19.87 -0.95 9.27
CA PHE A 57 18.56 -1.59 9.32
C PHE A 57 18.28 -2.58 8.16
N THR A 58 18.59 -2.21 6.91
CA THR A 58 18.37 -3.10 5.75
C THR A 58 19.33 -4.29 5.75
N ARG A 59 20.57 -4.10 6.23
CA ARG A 59 21.53 -5.19 6.41
C ARG A 59 21.04 -6.17 7.47
N ARG A 60 20.52 -5.69 8.60
CA ARG A 60 19.90 -6.51 9.65
C ARG A 60 18.69 -7.30 9.13
N LEU A 61 17.77 -6.64 8.42
CA LEU A 61 16.62 -7.29 7.78
C LEU A 61 17.00 -8.36 6.74
N HIS A 62 18.17 -8.23 6.10
CA HIS A 62 18.69 -9.23 5.17
C HIS A 62 19.20 -10.48 5.89
N LEU A 63 19.75 -10.33 7.10
CA LEU A 63 20.32 -11.42 7.88
C LEU A 63 19.28 -12.12 8.76
N GLU A 64 18.20 -11.44 9.12
CA GLU A 64 17.14 -12.00 9.96
C GLU A 64 16.13 -12.83 9.14
N GLU A 65 15.99 -14.11 9.51
CA GLU A 65 14.92 -14.97 9.01
C GLU A 65 13.55 -14.53 9.53
N ASP A 66 12.56 -14.53 8.63
CA ASP A 66 11.18 -14.21 8.94
C ASP A 66 10.41 -15.45 9.42
N LYS A 67 10.49 -15.70 10.73
CA LYS A 67 9.78 -16.78 11.43
C LYS A 67 8.25 -16.73 11.28
N GLY A 68 7.69 -15.60 10.81
CA GLY A 68 6.25 -15.44 10.59
C GLY A 68 5.76 -16.03 9.27
N THR A 69 6.63 -16.64 8.47
CA THR A 69 6.29 -17.18 7.16
C THR A 69 6.62 -18.66 7.01
N ILE A 70 5.82 -19.37 6.19
CA ILE A 70 5.95 -20.83 5.97
C ILE A 70 7.18 -21.17 5.11
N ILE A 71 7.65 -20.21 4.32
CA ILE A 71 8.82 -20.35 3.44
C ILE A 71 9.98 -19.64 4.13
N GLN A 72 11.15 -20.27 4.20
CA GLN A 72 12.39 -19.61 4.62
C GLN A 72 12.64 -18.40 3.74
N GLN A 73 12.38 -17.21 4.28
CA GLN A 73 12.59 -15.93 3.62
C GLN A 73 13.08 -14.94 4.67
N THR A 74 13.89 -13.97 4.25
CA THR A 74 14.38 -12.95 5.16
C THR A 74 13.32 -11.87 5.36
N LYS A 75 13.38 -11.13 6.47
CA LYS A 75 12.47 -10.01 6.70
C LYS A 75 12.56 -8.96 5.58
N LEU A 76 13.73 -8.80 4.96
CA LEU A 76 13.92 -7.95 3.78
C LEU A 76 13.13 -8.45 2.56
N GLN A 77 13.09 -9.77 2.32
CA GLN A 77 12.29 -10.33 1.23
C GLN A 77 10.79 -10.14 1.49
N THR A 78 10.36 -10.27 2.74
CA THR A 78 8.98 -9.95 3.13
C THR A 78 8.66 -8.48 2.90
N LEU A 79 9.56 -7.56 3.28
CA LEU A 79 9.42 -6.12 3.06
C LEU A 79 9.36 -5.76 1.57
N LYS A 80 10.24 -6.35 0.75
CA LYS A 80 10.20 -6.21 -0.71
C LYS A 80 8.84 -6.57 -1.28
N LYS A 81 8.20 -7.63 -0.76
CA LYS A 81 6.84 -8.01 -1.19
C LYS A 81 5.82 -6.93 -0.83
N TYR A 82 5.88 -6.29 0.34
CA TYR A 82 4.97 -5.20 0.69
C TYR A 82 5.10 -4.01 -0.27
N TYR A 83 6.33 -3.56 -0.52
CA TYR A 83 6.59 -2.48 -1.48
C TYR A 83 6.11 -2.84 -2.88
N HIS A 84 6.36 -4.07 -3.33
CA HIS A 84 5.88 -4.53 -4.64
C HIS A 84 4.35 -4.49 -4.75
N TYR A 85 3.63 -4.98 -3.74
CA TYR A 85 2.17 -4.92 -3.73
C TYR A 85 1.65 -3.48 -3.64
N ALA A 86 2.23 -2.62 -2.80
CA ALA A 86 1.83 -1.22 -2.68
C ALA A 86 2.01 -0.47 -4.00
N MET A 87 3.14 -0.66 -4.68
CA MET A 87 3.39 -0.04 -5.99
C MET A 87 2.40 -0.52 -7.05
N LEU A 88 2.10 -1.83 -7.08
CA LEU A 88 1.14 -2.40 -8.04
C LEU A 88 -0.28 -1.89 -7.79
N LEU A 89 -0.70 -1.82 -6.52
CA LEU A 89 -2.01 -1.30 -6.14
C LEU A 89 -2.16 0.20 -6.44
N CYS A 90 -1.14 0.99 -6.10
CA CYS A 90 -1.07 2.41 -6.43
C CYS A 90 -1.20 2.64 -7.94
N LEU A 91 -0.42 1.92 -8.76
CA LEU A 91 -0.49 2.03 -10.22
C LEU A 91 -1.85 1.58 -10.76
N SER A 92 -2.39 0.46 -10.26
CA SER A 92 -3.70 -0.03 -10.68
C SER A 92 -4.83 0.96 -10.35
N THR A 93 -4.72 1.68 -9.23
CA THR A 93 -5.69 2.69 -8.80
C THR A 93 -5.61 3.93 -9.68
N ALA A 94 -4.40 4.38 -10.02
CA ALA A 94 -4.21 5.48 -10.96
C ALA A 94 -4.77 5.12 -12.36
N CYS A 95 -4.47 3.93 -12.87
CA CYS A 95 -5.02 3.46 -14.14
C CYS A 95 -6.56 3.37 -14.10
N LEU A 96 -7.13 2.88 -13.00
CA LEU A 96 -8.58 2.81 -12.83
C LEU A 96 -9.23 4.21 -12.76
N ALA A 97 -8.57 5.17 -12.11
CA ALA A 97 -9.04 6.57 -12.05
C ALA A 97 -9.08 7.20 -13.45
N VAL A 98 -8.00 7.05 -14.23
CA VAL A 98 -7.95 7.54 -15.62
C VAL A 98 -9.02 6.86 -16.48
N PHE A 99 -9.19 5.55 -16.32
CA PHE A 99 -10.22 4.81 -17.04
C PHE A 99 -11.63 5.29 -16.70
N ALA A 100 -11.91 5.53 -15.40
CA ALA A 100 -13.20 6.03 -14.93
C ALA A 100 -13.52 7.45 -15.45
N GLU A 101 -12.50 8.29 -15.56
CA GLU A 101 -12.63 9.65 -16.09
C GLU A 101 -12.86 9.65 -17.61
N LEU A 102 -12.19 8.77 -18.35
CA LEU A 102 -12.29 8.69 -19.80
C LEU A 102 -13.57 7.99 -20.28
N PHE A 103 -13.99 6.93 -19.59
CA PHE A 103 -15.15 6.13 -19.93
C PHE A 103 -16.20 6.27 -18.82
N SER A 104 -17.13 7.21 -19.00
CA SER A 104 -18.33 7.46 -18.17
C SER A 104 -18.50 6.49 -17.00
N SER A 105 -18.18 6.96 -15.79
CA SER A 105 -18.10 6.10 -14.61
C SER A 105 -19.41 5.39 -14.28
N SER A 106 -19.39 4.06 -14.20
CA SER A 106 -20.48 3.29 -13.62
C SER A 106 -20.36 3.22 -12.09
N GLN A 107 -21.46 2.90 -11.40
CA GLN A 107 -21.44 2.70 -9.94
C GLN A 107 -20.44 1.61 -9.50
N ILE A 108 -20.25 0.60 -10.35
CA ILE A 108 -19.27 -0.47 -10.13
C ILE A 108 -17.85 0.09 -10.16
N ILE A 109 -17.53 0.91 -11.17
CA ILE A 109 -16.19 1.54 -11.30
C ILE A 109 -15.90 2.46 -10.11
N ASN A 110 -16.88 3.28 -9.70
CA ASN A 110 -16.73 4.14 -8.53
C ASN A 110 -16.48 3.34 -7.24
N SER A 111 -17.21 2.23 -7.06
CA SER A 111 -17.04 1.36 -5.89
C SER A 111 -15.71 0.62 -5.90
N LEU A 112 -15.23 0.19 -7.07
CA LEU A 112 -13.87 -0.37 -7.22
C LEU A 112 -12.81 0.67 -6.86
N LEU A 113 -12.96 1.91 -7.32
CA LEU A 113 -12.00 2.98 -7.08
C LEU A 113 -11.91 3.35 -5.60
N ILE A 114 -13.05 3.51 -4.93
CA ILE A 114 -13.13 3.77 -3.47
C ILE A 114 -12.46 2.65 -2.69
N SER A 115 -12.74 1.40 -3.06
CA SER A 115 -12.14 0.24 -2.40
C SER A 115 -10.63 0.20 -2.59
N SER A 116 -10.17 0.47 -3.82
CA SER A 116 -8.74 0.50 -4.15
C SER A 116 -8.00 1.59 -3.36
N LEU A 117 -8.58 2.78 -3.25
CA LEU A 117 -8.07 3.87 -2.40
C LEU A 117 -7.98 3.47 -0.92
N GLY A 118 -9.01 2.84 -0.39
CA GLY A 118 -9.02 2.37 1.00
C GLY A 118 -7.89 1.36 1.26
N ILE A 119 -7.63 0.45 0.31
CA ILE A 119 -6.55 -0.53 0.42
C ILE A 119 -5.16 0.12 0.30
N ASN A 120 -4.98 1.05 -0.63
CA ASN A 120 -3.74 1.84 -0.74
C ASN A 120 -3.42 2.57 0.57
N PHE A 121 -4.43 3.21 1.17
CA PHE A 121 -4.26 3.86 2.46
C PHE A 121 -3.81 2.88 3.55
N LEU A 122 -4.43 1.70 3.64
CA LEU A 122 -4.08 0.67 4.64
C LEU A 122 -2.67 0.11 4.45
N ILE A 123 -2.27 -0.20 3.22
CA ILE A 123 -0.92 -0.73 2.95
C ILE A 123 0.15 0.34 3.18
N THR A 124 -0.12 1.59 2.81
CA THR A 124 0.77 2.72 3.07
C THR A 124 0.91 2.98 4.56
N TYR A 125 -0.18 2.89 5.33
CA TYR A 125 -0.11 2.96 6.80
C TYR A 125 0.80 1.89 7.41
N LEU A 126 0.70 0.64 6.95
CA LEU A 126 1.58 -0.44 7.41
C LEU A 126 3.06 -0.17 7.08
N LEU A 127 3.34 0.39 5.90
CA LEU A 127 4.69 0.75 5.48
C LEU A 127 5.25 1.94 6.27
N VAL A 128 4.45 2.98 6.53
CA VAL A 128 4.83 4.10 7.39
C VAL A 128 5.19 3.60 8.79
N LYS A 129 4.35 2.75 9.38
CA LYS A 129 4.63 2.19 10.71
C LYS A 129 5.94 1.42 10.74
N LEU A 130 6.23 0.64 9.70
CA LEU A 130 7.48 -0.09 9.61
C LEU A 130 8.69 0.84 9.42
N LEU A 131 8.54 1.90 8.61
CA LEU A 131 9.58 2.90 8.39
C LEU A 131 9.93 3.61 9.70
N LEU A 132 8.94 4.00 10.50
CA LEU A 132 9.14 4.64 11.80
C LEU A 132 9.92 3.72 12.76
N ILE A 133 9.53 2.45 12.86
CA ILE A 133 10.26 1.46 13.66
C ILE A 133 11.71 1.34 13.18
N GLY A 134 11.93 1.31 11.87
CA GLY A 134 13.28 1.24 11.30
C GLY A 134 14.12 2.49 11.57
N LEU A 135 13.49 3.66 11.67
CA LEU A 135 14.17 4.92 12.02
C LEU A 135 14.51 4.99 13.51
N GLU A 136 13.60 4.60 14.39
CA GLU A 136 13.85 4.52 15.84
C GLU A 136 15.03 3.58 16.16
N GLN A 137 15.05 2.40 15.53
CA GLN A 137 16.13 1.42 15.70
C GLN A 137 17.48 1.84 15.12
N GLU A 138 17.52 2.84 14.25
CA GLU A 138 18.76 3.42 13.75
C GLU A 138 19.22 4.55 14.69
N ALA A 139 18.29 5.37 15.19
CA ALA A 139 18.58 6.44 16.15
C ALA A 139 19.14 5.89 17.48
N ASP A 140 18.59 4.77 17.98
CA ASP A 140 19.08 4.08 19.19
C ASP A 140 20.45 3.40 18.98
N PHE A 141 20.88 3.20 17.74
CA PHE A 141 22.17 2.57 17.42
C PHE A 141 23.32 3.59 17.40
N ASP A 142 23.00 4.87 17.15
CA ASP A 142 23.95 5.98 17.10
C ASP A 142 24.14 6.67 18.46
N SER A 143 23.40 6.25 19.51
CA SER A 143 23.49 6.75 20.90
C SER A 143 24.35 5.86 21.80
#